data_AF-A0A086Y6L8-F1
#
_entry.id   AF-A0A086Y6L8-F1
#
_cell.length_a   1.000
_cell.length_b   1.000
_cell.length_c   1.000
_cell.angle_alpha   90.00
_cell.angle_beta   90.00
_cell.angle_gamma   90.00
#
_symmetry.space_group_name_H-M   'P 1'
#
loop_
_entity.id
_entity.type
_entity.pdbx_description
1 polymer ?
#
loop_
_entity_poly.entity_id
_entity_poly.type
_entity_poly.pdbx_seq_one_letter_code
_entity_poly.pdbx_strand_id
1 'polypeptide(L)'
;MLIRKAVGRGSATYKYDLLTVLGTYALSQDKTLQRQTLRLICLITARYNWQSDTLSIGQEEIAKLWSVDPRTVKREMAAFRARGWLIERRAAARGRVAVHGLGIRRILEDTRLVWERVGPDLVQRLDGDAPSGGAADVKVIPFPQPDGPEAGQAGPVWAAVADLLRAEDAGRYRAWFAPLHAEWRDYELLLEAPSDFHARYIETHFLARIEAALARVAPGGRALIVGRPPQSSRE
;
A
#
# COMPACT_ATOMS: atom_id res chain seq x y z
N MET A 1 -13.38 -19.81 -0.13
CA MET A 1 -11.99 -19.34 0.05
C MET A 1 -11.87 -17.97 -0.60
N LEU A 2 -11.85 -16.90 0.20
CA LEU A 2 -11.90 -15.51 -0.29
C LEU A 2 -10.52 -15.12 -0.86
N ILE A 3 -10.46 -14.91 -2.17
CA ILE A 3 -9.32 -14.30 -2.83
C ILE A 3 -9.19 -12.88 -2.27
N ARG A 4 -8.23 -12.69 -1.37
CA ARG A 4 -7.91 -11.37 -0.79
C ARG A 4 -7.49 -10.45 -1.92
N LYS A 5 -8.26 -9.39 -2.15
CA LYS A 5 -7.87 -8.29 -3.03
C LYS A 5 -6.49 -7.81 -2.60
N ALA A 6 -5.58 -7.65 -3.55
CA ALA A 6 -4.24 -7.11 -3.35
C ALA A 6 -4.29 -5.59 -3.05
N VAL A 7 -5.18 -5.14 -2.16
CA VAL A 7 -5.34 -3.75 -1.74
C VAL A 7 -5.63 -3.77 -0.23
N GLY A 8 -4.62 -3.45 0.58
CA GLY A 8 -4.65 -3.45 2.05
C GLY A 8 -3.23 -3.48 2.65
N ARG A 9 -3.04 -3.20 3.95
CA ARG A 9 -1.69 -3.06 4.58
C ARG A 9 -0.82 -4.33 4.60
N GLY A 10 -1.34 -5.49 4.19
CA GLY A 10 -0.57 -6.71 3.87
C GLY A 10 -0.31 -6.95 2.37
N SER A 11 -0.87 -6.12 1.48
CA SER A 11 -0.70 -6.21 0.02
C SER A 11 0.72 -5.86 -0.44
N ALA A 12 1.39 -4.95 0.28
CA ALA A 12 2.74 -4.51 -0.08
C ALA A 12 3.75 -5.68 -0.06
N THR A 13 3.64 -6.59 0.91
CA THR A 13 4.50 -7.79 0.98
C THR A 13 4.06 -8.85 -0.02
N TYR A 14 2.75 -9.04 -0.21
CA TYR A 14 2.20 -10.10 -1.04
C TYR A 14 2.66 -10.08 -2.51
N LYS A 15 2.78 -8.88 -3.11
CA LYS A 15 3.31 -8.74 -4.48
C LYS A 15 4.77 -9.21 -4.56
N TYR A 16 5.57 -8.94 -3.53
CA TYR A 16 6.96 -9.36 -3.48
C TYR A 16 7.06 -10.86 -3.19
N ASP A 17 6.23 -11.39 -2.31
CA ASP A 17 6.16 -12.84 -2.06
C ASP A 17 5.83 -13.59 -3.36
N LEU A 18 4.86 -13.10 -4.15
CA LEU A 18 4.52 -13.71 -5.45
C LEU A 18 5.69 -13.67 -6.45
N LEU A 19 6.38 -12.53 -6.55
CA LEU A 19 7.56 -12.40 -7.42
C LEU A 19 8.71 -13.30 -6.95
N THR A 20 8.91 -13.41 -5.64
CA THR A 20 9.93 -14.26 -5.02
C THR A 20 9.66 -15.73 -5.31
N VAL A 21 8.43 -16.23 -5.09
CA VAL A 21 8.13 -17.65 -5.38
C VAL A 21 8.20 -17.95 -6.87
N LEU A 22 7.78 -17.02 -7.74
CA LEU A 22 7.95 -17.17 -9.19
C LEU A 22 9.43 -17.23 -9.58
N GLY A 23 10.27 -16.35 -9.03
CA GLY A 23 11.71 -16.31 -9.30
C GLY A 23 12.41 -17.59 -8.82
N THR A 24 12.18 -17.96 -7.57
CA THR A 24 12.74 -19.19 -6.98
C THR A 24 12.24 -20.44 -7.70
N TYR A 25 10.97 -20.47 -8.10
CA TYR A 25 10.44 -21.54 -8.93
C TYR A 25 11.19 -21.58 -10.25
N ALA A 26 11.28 -20.47 -10.99
CA ALA A 26 11.98 -20.40 -12.27
C ALA A 26 13.41 -20.95 -12.22
N LEU A 27 14.16 -20.62 -11.15
CA LEU A 27 15.53 -21.09 -10.95
C LEU A 27 15.64 -22.60 -10.73
N SER A 28 14.56 -23.25 -10.31
CA SER A 28 14.50 -24.71 -10.11
C SER A 28 14.06 -25.50 -11.34
N GLN A 29 13.67 -24.82 -12.43
CA GLN A 29 13.09 -25.46 -13.62
C GLN A 29 14.07 -25.52 -14.80
N ASP A 30 13.65 -26.16 -15.88
CA ASP A 30 14.40 -26.17 -17.13
C ASP A 30 14.46 -24.79 -17.80
N LYS A 31 15.38 -24.63 -18.77
CA LYS A 31 15.63 -23.35 -19.47
C LYS A 31 14.38 -22.75 -20.12
N THR A 32 13.45 -23.59 -20.60
CA THR A 32 12.21 -23.13 -21.25
C THR A 32 11.30 -22.50 -20.21
N LEU A 33 11.00 -23.24 -19.14
CA LEU A 33 10.09 -22.77 -18.10
C LEU A 33 10.70 -21.62 -17.29
N GLN A 34 12.01 -21.62 -17.08
CA GLN A 34 12.74 -20.51 -16.48
C GLN A 34 12.53 -19.22 -17.29
N ARG A 35 12.78 -19.26 -18.61
CA ARG A 35 12.59 -18.09 -19.49
C ARG A 35 11.13 -17.67 -19.59
N GLN A 36 10.20 -18.62 -19.57
CA GLN A 36 8.76 -18.32 -19.52
C GLN A 36 8.38 -17.60 -18.24
N THR A 37 8.84 -18.09 -17.09
CA THR A 37 8.52 -17.48 -15.79
C THR A 37 9.12 -16.08 -15.68
N LEU A 38 10.35 -15.87 -16.18
CA LEU A 38 10.96 -14.54 -16.28
C LEU A 38 10.11 -13.58 -17.13
N ARG A 39 9.59 -14.04 -18.27
CA ARG A 39 8.70 -13.23 -19.12
C ARG A 39 7.40 -12.83 -18.40
N LEU A 40 6.83 -13.73 -17.61
CA LEU A 40 5.68 -13.41 -16.76
C LEU A 40 6.04 -12.38 -15.70
N ILE A 41 7.16 -12.56 -14.99
CA ILE A 41 7.66 -11.58 -14.02
C ILE A 41 7.81 -10.20 -14.67
N CYS A 42 8.41 -10.11 -15.87
CA CYS A 42 8.53 -8.84 -16.60
C CYS A 42 7.18 -8.20 -16.94
N LEU A 43 6.15 -8.98 -17.28
CA LEU A 43 4.80 -8.43 -17.49
C LEU A 43 4.21 -7.89 -16.19
N ILE A 44 4.35 -8.64 -15.10
CA ILE A 44 3.82 -8.28 -13.79
C ILE A 44 4.46 -6.96 -13.32
N THR A 45 5.79 -6.88 -13.35
CA THR A 45 6.52 -5.71 -12.85
C THR A 45 6.34 -4.48 -13.72
N ALA A 46 6.20 -4.65 -15.05
CA ALA A 46 6.11 -3.51 -15.96
C ALA A 46 4.68 -2.96 -16.13
N ARG A 47 3.64 -3.80 -16.06
CA ARG A 47 2.30 -3.44 -16.56
C ARG A 47 1.12 -3.95 -15.76
N TYR A 48 1.30 -4.80 -14.76
CA TYR A 48 0.17 -5.34 -14.03
C TYR A 48 -0.36 -4.35 -12.98
N ASN A 49 -1.67 -4.08 -13.05
CA ASN A 49 -2.36 -3.26 -12.07
C ASN A 49 -2.90 -4.14 -10.94
N TRP A 50 -2.22 -4.10 -9.80
CA TRP A 50 -2.57 -4.85 -8.60
C TRP A 50 -3.92 -4.44 -7.97
N GLN A 51 -4.35 -3.19 -8.16
CA GLN A 51 -5.61 -2.71 -7.61
C GLN A 51 -6.82 -3.29 -8.35
N SER A 52 -6.72 -3.36 -9.67
CA SER A 52 -7.80 -3.85 -10.53
C SER A 52 -7.67 -5.32 -10.93
N ASP A 53 -6.58 -6.01 -10.57
CA ASP A 53 -6.24 -7.35 -11.07
C ASP A 53 -6.29 -7.41 -12.61
N THR A 54 -5.58 -6.50 -13.27
CA THR A 54 -5.57 -6.41 -14.72
C THR A 54 -4.19 -6.21 -15.33
N LEU A 55 -3.94 -6.94 -16.41
CA LEU A 55 -2.88 -6.78 -17.37
C LEU A 55 -3.53 -6.44 -18.72
N SER A 56 -3.27 -5.23 -19.22
CA SER A 56 -3.77 -4.76 -20.51
C SER A 56 -2.63 -4.16 -21.31
N ILE A 57 -2.04 -4.96 -22.20
CA ILE A 57 -0.90 -4.57 -23.04
C ILE A 57 -0.96 -5.33 -24.38
N GLY A 58 -0.71 -4.63 -25.48
CA GLY A 58 -0.79 -5.18 -26.84
C GLY A 58 0.35 -6.15 -27.16
N GLN A 59 0.13 -7.01 -28.15
CA GLN A 59 1.09 -8.06 -28.53
C GLN A 59 2.42 -7.47 -29.02
N GLU A 60 2.40 -6.35 -29.73
CA GLU A 60 3.59 -5.64 -30.22
C GLU A 60 4.41 -5.04 -29.08
N GLU A 61 3.75 -4.46 -28.07
CA GLU A 61 4.45 -3.91 -26.90
C GLU A 61 5.06 -5.03 -26.05
N ILE A 62 4.37 -6.17 -25.90
CA ILE A 62 4.95 -7.34 -25.23
C ILE A 62 6.17 -7.86 -26.01
N ALA A 63 6.10 -7.90 -27.35
CA ALA A 63 7.20 -8.35 -28.20
C ALA A 63 8.45 -7.50 -27.97
N LYS A 64 8.28 -6.17 -27.95
CA LYS A 64 9.36 -5.21 -27.60
C LYS A 64 9.88 -5.43 -26.19
N LEU A 65 8.99 -5.53 -25.19
CA LEU A 65 9.35 -5.74 -23.78
C LEU A 65 10.19 -7.01 -23.57
N TRP A 66 9.90 -8.07 -24.32
CA TRP A 66 10.60 -9.35 -24.23
C TRP A 66 11.75 -9.50 -25.23
N SER A 67 11.95 -8.53 -26.13
CA SER A 67 12.89 -8.58 -27.24
C SER A 67 12.74 -9.86 -28.08
N VAL A 68 11.50 -10.15 -28.49
CA VAL A 68 11.14 -11.31 -29.32
C VAL A 68 10.17 -10.93 -30.41
N ASP A 69 9.89 -11.87 -31.31
CA ASP A 69 8.85 -11.71 -32.33
C ASP A 69 7.43 -11.86 -31.74
N PRO A 70 6.41 -11.25 -32.37
CA PRO A 70 5.01 -11.38 -31.93
C PRO A 70 4.49 -12.82 -31.91
N ARG A 71 4.99 -13.75 -32.75
CA ARG A 71 4.56 -15.15 -32.74
C ARG A 71 5.01 -15.84 -31.45
N THR A 72 6.22 -15.56 -30.97
CA THR A 72 6.68 -16.00 -29.65
C THR A 72 5.76 -15.46 -28.57
N VAL A 73 5.35 -14.19 -28.63
CA VAL A 73 4.38 -13.62 -27.67
C VAL A 73 3.09 -14.43 -27.62
N LYS A 74 2.47 -14.69 -28.78
CA LYS A 74 1.23 -15.47 -28.87
C LYS A 74 1.39 -16.85 -28.22
N ARG A 75 2.52 -17.52 -28.47
CA ARG A 75 2.83 -18.84 -27.89
C ARG A 75 2.96 -18.77 -26.36
N GLU A 76 3.73 -17.83 -25.82
CA GLU A 76 3.93 -17.73 -24.37
C GLU A 76 2.64 -17.31 -23.66
N MET A 77 1.87 -16.36 -24.21
CA MET A 77 0.58 -15.95 -23.66
C MET A 77 -0.43 -17.11 -23.64
N ALA A 78 -0.44 -17.94 -24.68
CA ALA A 78 -1.25 -19.16 -24.69
C ALA A 78 -0.80 -20.17 -23.63
N ALA A 79 0.51 -20.36 -23.44
CA ALA A 79 1.06 -21.24 -22.42
C ALA A 79 0.68 -20.79 -20.99
N PHE A 80 0.74 -19.48 -20.70
CA PHE A 80 0.30 -18.96 -19.40
C PHE A 80 -1.18 -19.18 -19.15
N ARG A 81 -2.03 -19.01 -20.18
CA ARG A 81 -3.47 -19.30 -20.06
C ARG A 81 -3.74 -20.80 -19.85
N ALA A 82 -3.05 -21.66 -20.60
CA ALA A 82 -3.19 -23.12 -20.47
C ALA A 82 -2.79 -23.63 -19.08
N ARG A 83 -1.77 -23.01 -18.46
CA ARG A 83 -1.37 -23.29 -17.06
C ARG A 83 -2.30 -22.68 -16.02
N GLY A 84 -3.24 -21.83 -16.43
CA GLY A 84 -4.06 -21.06 -15.51
C GLY A 84 -3.30 -19.95 -14.77
N TRP A 85 -2.12 -19.55 -15.23
CA TRP A 85 -1.34 -18.45 -14.65
C TRP A 85 -1.86 -17.07 -15.12
N LEU A 86 -2.43 -17.02 -16.32
CA LEU A 86 -3.21 -15.88 -16.80
C LEU A 86 -4.67 -16.29 -17.02
N ILE A 87 -5.58 -15.44 -16.55
CA ILE A 87 -7.03 -15.63 -16.71
C ILE A 87 -7.53 -14.55 -17.65
N GLU A 88 -8.19 -14.91 -18.75
CA GLU A 88 -8.81 -13.92 -19.61
C GLU A 88 -10.05 -13.32 -18.94
N ARG A 89 -10.02 -12.00 -18.72
CA ARG A 89 -11.13 -11.22 -18.15
C ARG A 89 -12.01 -10.64 -19.25
N ARG A 90 -11.37 -10.19 -20.34
CA ARG A 90 -12.04 -9.63 -21.51
C ARG A 90 -11.25 -9.98 -22.76
N ALA A 91 -11.92 -10.55 -23.75
CA ALA A 91 -11.34 -10.83 -25.05
C ALA A 91 -10.92 -9.53 -25.78
N ALA A 92 -9.95 -9.66 -26.68
CA ALA A 92 -9.63 -8.58 -27.61
C ALA A 92 -10.80 -8.34 -28.57
N ALA A 93 -11.02 -7.08 -28.93
CA ALA A 93 -12.01 -6.66 -29.92
C ALA A 93 -11.37 -5.65 -30.87
N ARG A 94 -12.05 -5.27 -31.97
CA ARG A 94 -11.53 -4.30 -32.92
C ARG A 94 -11.09 -3.01 -32.21
N GLY A 95 -9.79 -2.70 -32.29
CA GLY A 95 -9.18 -1.53 -31.62
C GLY A 95 -8.99 -1.64 -30.10
N ARG A 96 -9.32 -2.77 -29.47
CA ARG A 96 -9.19 -2.99 -28.03
C ARG A 96 -8.38 -4.24 -27.70
N VAL A 97 -7.35 -4.05 -26.89
CA VAL A 97 -6.51 -5.14 -26.38
C VAL A 97 -7.30 -6.02 -25.41
N ALA A 98 -6.95 -7.30 -25.35
CA ALA A 98 -7.43 -8.24 -24.34
C ALA A 98 -6.99 -7.80 -22.93
N VAL A 99 -7.79 -8.14 -21.93
CA VAL A 99 -7.46 -7.92 -20.52
C VAL A 99 -7.34 -9.26 -19.83
N HIS A 100 -6.21 -9.46 -19.17
CA HIS A 100 -5.93 -10.66 -18.38
C HIS A 100 -5.83 -10.31 -16.90
N GLY A 101 -6.25 -11.21 -16.02
CA GLY A 101 -5.90 -11.20 -14.59
C GLY A 101 -4.86 -12.28 -14.28
N LEU A 102 -4.31 -12.26 -13.08
CA LEU A 102 -3.39 -13.31 -12.63
C LEU A 102 -4.17 -14.47 -11.99
N GLY A 103 -3.82 -15.69 -12.38
CA GLY A 103 -4.27 -16.90 -11.71
C GLY A 103 -3.47 -17.18 -10.45
N ILE A 104 -3.52 -16.24 -9.49
CA ILE A 104 -2.68 -16.23 -8.29
C ILE A 104 -2.75 -17.56 -7.54
N ARG A 105 -3.96 -18.11 -7.31
CA ARG A 105 -4.12 -19.41 -6.64
C ARG A 105 -3.32 -20.51 -7.34
N ARG A 106 -3.40 -20.57 -8.67
CA ARG A 106 -2.72 -21.60 -9.46
C ARG A 106 -1.20 -21.41 -9.45
N ILE A 107 -0.74 -20.17 -9.51
CA ILE A 107 0.69 -19.85 -9.37
C ILE A 107 1.20 -20.29 -8.00
N LEU A 108 0.47 -20.02 -6.92
CA LEU A 108 0.84 -20.46 -5.58
C LEU A 108 0.90 -21.99 -5.47
N GLU A 109 -0.10 -22.69 -6.02
CA GLU A 109 -0.12 -24.16 -6.07
C GLU A 109 1.09 -24.72 -6.83
N ASP A 110 1.39 -24.21 -8.03
CA ASP A 110 2.48 -24.70 -8.87
C ASP A 110 3.87 -24.38 -8.27
N THR A 111 3.99 -23.29 -7.51
CA THR A 111 5.26 -22.87 -6.88
C THR A 111 5.47 -23.42 -5.48
N ARG A 112 4.49 -24.11 -4.88
CA ARG A 112 4.53 -24.54 -3.47
C ARG A 112 5.78 -25.34 -3.10
N LEU A 113 6.24 -26.21 -3.99
CA LEU A 113 7.40 -27.08 -3.78
C LEU A 113 8.72 -26.34 -3.53
N VAL A 114 8.79 -25.04 -3.83
CA VAL A 114 10.00 -24.23 -3.63
C VAL A 114 9.91 -23.24 -2.47
N TRP A 115 8.78 -23.15 -1.77
CA TRP A 115 8.59 -22.12 -0.74
C TRP A 115 9.56 -22.26 0.43
N GLU A 116 9.79 -23.50 0.89
CA GLU A 116 10.77 -23.82 1.94
C GLU A 116 12.20 -23.39 1.61
N ARG A 117 12.54 -23.29 0.31
CA ARG A 117 13.86 -22.81 -0.14
C ARG A 117 14.03 -21.30 0.03
N VAL A 118 12.93 -20.55 0.10
CA VAL A 118 12.96 -19.11 0.34
C VAL A 118 13.10 -18.84 1.83
N GLY A 119 12.28 -19.51 2.64
CA GLY A 119 12.32 -19.40 4.09
C GLY A 119 10.99 -19.74 4.76
N PRO A 120 11.03 -20.21 6.02
CA PRO A 120 9.83 -20.61 6.76
C PRO A 120 8.89 -19.43 7.04
N ASP A 121 9.39 -18.19 7.05
CA ASP A 121 8.59 -16.98 7.18
C ASP A 121 7.68 -16.74 5.96
N LEU A 122 8.17 -17.02 4.74
CA LEU A 122 7.37 -16.94 3.52
C LEU A 122 6.31 -18.03 3.51
N VAL A 123 6.67 -19.26 3.91
CA VAL A 123 5.72 -20.36 4.05
C VAL A 123 4.61 -19.96 5.01
N GLN A 124 4.92 -19.45 6.21
CA GLN A 124 3.91 -18.99 7.15
C GLN A 124 3.01 -17.88 6.59
N ARG A 125 3.56 -16.93 5.81
CA ARG A 125 2.76 -15.87 5.18
C ARG A 125 1.81 -16.39 4.09
N LEU A 126 2.21 -17.44 3.36
CA LEU A 126 1.46 -17.96 2.21
C LEU A 126 0.56 -19.17 2.55
N ASP A 127 0.96 -20.04 3.48
CA ASP A 127 0.19 -21.18 4.00
C ASP A 127 -0.78 -20.79 5.10
N GLY A 128 -0.47 -19.73 5.86
CA GLY A 128 -1.41 -19.18 6.82
C GLY A 128 -2.70 -18.81 6.10
N ASP A 129 -3.82 -19.39 6.57
CA ASP A 129 -5.15 -18.85 6.29
C ASP A 129 -5.10 -17.41 6.76
N ALA A 130 -4.79 -16.52 5.84
CA ALA A 130 -4.52 -15.14 6.17
C ALA A 130 -5.79 -14.67 6.90
N PRO A 131 -5.70 -14.16 8.15
CA PRO A 131 -6.75 -14.26 9.15
C PRO A 131 -8.11 -14.08 8.49
N SER A 132 -8.94 -15.11 8.49
CA SER A 132 -10.32 -15.07 8.01
C SER A 132 -10.87 -13.70 8.38
N GLY A 133 -11.41 -12.93 7.43
CA GLY A 133 -11.79 -11.52 7.57
C GLY A 133 -12.60 -11.22 8.83
N GLY A 134 -11.87 -11.07 9.92
CA GLY A 134 -12.33 -11.00 11.29
C GLY A 134 -11.17 -10.36 12.01
N ALA A 135 -11.47 -9.22 12.61
CA ALA A 135 -10.54 -8.48 13.44
C ALA A 135 -9.97 -9.41 14.52
N ALA A 136 -8.81 -9.99 14.24
CA ALA A 136 -7.95 -10.63 15.23
C ALA A 136 -6.57 -10.03 15.03
N ASP A 137 -6.45 -8.85 15.62
CA ASP A 137 -5.33 -8.46 16.46
C ASP A 137 -3.98 -9.01 15.99
N VAL A 138 -3.47 -8.44 14.89
CA VAL A 138 -2.04 -8.12 14.92
C VAL A 138 -1.90 -7.29 16.17
N LYS A 139 -1.21 -7.83 17.19
CA LYS A 139 -0.66 -7.05 18.29
C LYS A 139 0.34 -6.09 17.67
N VAL A 140 -0.20 -5.08 17.01
CA VAL A 140 0.39 -3.77 16.89
C VAL A 140 0.69 -3.48 18.33
N ILE A 141 1.96 -3.49 18.71
CA ILE A 141 2.35 -2.67 19.84
C ILE A 141 2.00 -1.29 19.30
N PRO A 142 0.86 -0.70 19.71
CA PRO A 142 0.60 0.67 19.34
C PRO A 142 1.83 1.38 19.89
N PHE A 143 2.43 2.29 19.12
CA PHE A 143 3.05 3.39 19.83
C PHE A 143 2.00 3.85 20.82
N PRO A 144 2.26 3.79 22.15
CA PRO A 144 1.26 4.13 23.14
C PRO A 144 0.65 5.42 22.66
N GLN A 145 -0.61 5.34 22.22
CA GLN A 145 -1.32 6.50 21.78
C GLN A 145 -1.58 7.17 23.12
N PRO A 146 -0.91 8.28 23.49
CA PRO A 146 -1.41 9.02 24.62
C PRO A 146 -2.87 9.30 24.27
N ASP A 147 -3.78 8.98 25.19
CA ASP A 147 -5.18 9.27 25.02
C ASP A 147 -5.27 10.71 24.51
N GLY A 148 -5.72 10.87 23.26
CA GLY A 148 -6.00 12.19 22.74
C GLY A 148 -6.99 12.82 23.71
N PRO A 149 -6.78 14.07 24.14
CA PRO A 149 -7.61 14.65 25.19
C PRO A 149 -9.08 14.54 24.79
N GLU A 150 -9.93 14.27 25.79
CA GLU A 150 -11.37 14.45 25.65
C GLU A 150 -11.63 15.81 24.98
N ALA A 151 -12.60 15.86 24.07
CA ALA A 151 -12.88 16.97 23.17
C ALA A 151 -13.15 18.35 23.84
N GLY A 152 -13.03 18.45 25.17
CA GLY A 152 -13.18 19.65 25.97
C GLY A 152 -11.91 20.46 26.28
N GLN A 153 -10.69 20.01 25.91
CA GLN A 153 -9.44 20.78 26.17
C GLN A 153 -8.88 21.52 24.95
N ALA A 154 -9.42 21.27 23.76
CA ALA A 154 -9.14 22.06 22.57
C ALA A 154 -9.89 23.40 22.66
N GLY A 155 -9.19 24.51 22.91
CA GLY A 155 -9.82 25.83 22.90
C GLY A 155 -10.64 26.09 21.61
N PRO A 156 -11.61 27.02 21.64
CA PRO A 156 -12.61 27.19 20.58
C PRO A 156 -12.01 27.46 19.19
N VAL A 157 -10.84 28.08 19.14
CA VAL A 157 -10.09 28.34 17.90
C VAL A 157 -9.60 27.04 17.27
N TRP A 158 -8.97 26.15 18.04
CA TRP A 158 -8.52 24.86 17.49
C TRP A 158 -9.69 23.98 17.11
N ALA A 159 -10.79 23.98 17.87
CA ALA A 159 -11.98 23.22 17.51
C ALA A 159 -12.52 23.60 16.11
N ALA A 160 -12.65 24.91 15.84
CA ALA A 160 -13.09 25.40 14.54
C ALA A 160 -12.07 25.12 13.41
N VAL A 161 -10.77 25.24 13.68
CA VAL A 161 -9.71 24.86 12.72
C VAL A 161 -9.75 23.36 12.43
N ALA A 162 -9.89 22.53 13.46
CA ALA A 162 -9.97 21.08 13.36
C ALA A 162 -11.19 20.63 12.55
N ASP A 163 -12.34 21.31 12.69
CA ASP A 163 -13.53 21.03 11.89
C ASP A 163 -13.30 21.31 10.39
N LEU A 164 -12.65 22.43 10.06
CA LEU A 164 -12.27 22.76 8.67
C LEU A 164 -11.32 21.72 8.09
N LEU A 165 -10.29 21.32 8.84
CA LEU A 165 -9.31 20.32 8.41
C LEU A 165 -9.95 18.92 8.24
N ARG A 166 -10.90 18.58 9.11
CA ARG A 166 -11.63 17.30 9.06
C ARG A 166 -12.62 17.26 7.89
N ALA A 167 -13.29 18.38 7.61
CA ALA A 167 -14.20 18.51 6.47
C ALA A 167 -13.45 18.40 5.13
N GLU A 168 -12.19 18.83 5.08
CA GLU A 168 -11.37 18.72 3.88
C GLU A 168 -10.90 17.28 3.61
N ASP A 169 -10.37 16.59 4.62
CA ASP A 169 -9.90 15.21 4.49
C ASP A 169 -9.89 14.51 5.86
N ALA A 170 -10.95 13.74 6.14
CA ALA A 170 -11.11 13.00 7.39
C ALA A 170 -10.05 11.89 7.60
N GLY A 171 -9.41 11.40 6.53
CA GLY A 171 -8.32 10.43 6.62
C GLY A 171 -7.04 11.09 7.10
N ARG A 172 -6.68 12.22 6.48
CA ARG A 172 -5.51 13.02 6.86
C ARG A 172 -5.65 13.60 8.26
N TYR A 173 -6.83 14.11 8.62
CA TYR A 173 -7.09 14.64 9.95
C TYR A 173 -6.80 13.60 11.03
N ARG A 174 -7.35 12.39 10.88
CA ARG A 174 -7.14 11.30 11.84
C ARG A 174 -5.68 10.88 11.96
N ALA A 175 -4.92 10.90 10.87
CA ALA A 175 -3.52 10.48 10.87
C ALA A 175 -2.57 11.51 11.47
N TRP A 176 -2.78 12.81 11.19
CA TRP A 176 -1.76 13.84 11.45
C TRP A 176 -2.20 14.92 12.43
N PHE A 177 -3.48 15.30 12.46
CA PHE A 177 -3.95 16.44 13.26
C PHE A 177 -4.65 16.03 14.55
N ALA A 178 -5.37 14.90 14.55
CA ALA A 178 -6.05 14.38 15.73
C ALA A 178 -5.11 14.08 16.93
N PRO A 179 -3.85 13.63 16.73
CA PRO A 179 -2.91 13.43 17.84
C PRO A 179 -2.29 14.71 18.42
N LEU A 180 -2.61 15.90 17.89
CA LEU A 180 -2.01 17.16 18.33
C LEU A 180 -2.70 17.69 19.60
N HIS A 181 -1.88 18.15 20.55
CA HIS A 181 -2.34 19.00 21.63
C HIS A 181 -2.29 20.44 21.16
N ALA A 182 -3.41 21.15 21.21
CA ALA A 182 -3.48 22.52 20.73
C ALA A 182 -3.77 23.48 21.87
N GLU A 183 -3.00 24.55 21.92
CA GLU A 183 -3.21 25.64 22.85
C GLU A 183 -3.21 26.96 22.10
N TRP A 184 -4.15 27.84 22.43
CA TRP A 184 -4.25 29.17 21.83
C TRP A 184 -3.87 30.22 22.87
N ARG A 185 -2.85 31.03 22.59
CA ARG A 185 -2.36 32.10 23.46
C ARG A 185 -1.95 33.30 22.63
N ASP A 186 -2.41 34.51 22.95
CA ASP A 186 -1.91 35.77 22.40
C ASP A 186 -1.69 35.79 20.86
N TYR A 187 -2.68 35.28 20.11
CA TYR A 187 -2.64 35.14 18.64
C TYR A 187 -1.70 34.05 18.09
N GLU A 188 -1.22 33.15 18.94
CA GLU A 188 -0.44 31.99 18.56
C GLU A 188 -1.18 30.68 18.88
N LEU A 189 -1.25 29.80 17.87
CA LEU A 189 -1.73 28.43 17.99
C LEU A 189 -0.53 27.51 18.17
N LEU A 190 -0.25 27.13 19.42
CA LEU A 190 0.76 26.14 19.76
C LEU A 190 0.19 24.73 19.52
N LEU A 191 0.87 23.94 18.70
CA LEU A 191 0.53 22.57 18.35
C LEU A 191 1.64 21.63 18.82
N GLU A 192 1.39 20.92 19.91
CA GLU A 192 2.25 19.86 20.41
C GLU A 192 1.99 18.55 19.68
N ALA A 193 3.00 18.05 18.99
CA ALA A 193 2.99 16.77 18.32
C ALA A 193 3.50 15.64 19.25
N PRO A 194 3.05 14.39 19.04
CA PRO A 194 3.46 13.25 19.87
C PRO A 194 4.96 12.89 19.74
N SER A 195 5.66 13.40 18.72
CA SER A 195 7.11 13.25 18.56
C SER A 195 7.69 14.36 17.68
N ASP A 196 9.02 14.55 17.74
CA ASP A 196 9.75 15.48 16.86
C ASP A 196 9.60 15.15 15.38
N PHE A 197 9.56 13.87 15.04
CA PHE A 197 9.30 13.45 13.66
C PHE A 197 7.91 13.91 13.19
N HIS A 198 6.90 13.72 14.04
CA HIS A 198 5.53 14.12 13.75
C HIS A 198 5.42 15.65 13.63
N ALA A 199 6.09 16.41 14.50
CA ALA A 199 6.18 17.87 14.42
C ALA A 199 6.82 18.33 13.09
N ARG A 200 8.03 17.83 12.76
CA ARG A 200 8.76 18.20 11.54
C ARG A 200 7.99 17.85 10.27
N TYR A 201 7.30 16.71 10.26
CA TYR A 201 6.50 16.30 9.12
C TYR A 201 5.33 17.26 8.88
N ILE A 202 4.61 17.64 9.94
CA ILE A 202 3.53 18.62 9.85
C ILE A 202 4.08 19.98 9.42
N GLU A 203 5.19 20.42 10.01
CA GLU A 203 5.83 21.68 9.65
C GLU A 203 6.21 21.73 8.16
N THR A 204 6.79 20.65 7.64
CA THR A 204 7.25 20.57 6.24
C THR A 204 6.09 20.44 5.24
N HIS A 205 5.06 19.66 5.57
CA HIS A 205 4.06 19.24 4.59
C HIS A 205 2.67 19.84 4.79
N PHE A 206 2.34 20.30 6.00
CA PHE A 206 0.99 20.70 6.37
C PHE A 206 0.89 22.07 7.04
N LEU A 207 2.01 22.76 7.32
CA LEU A 207 2.00 24.08 7.96
C LEU A 207 1.14 25.08 7.19
N ALA A 208 1.37 25.23 5.88
CA ALA A 208 0.59 26.15 5.05
C ALA A 208 -0.92 25.88 5.07
N ARG A 209 -1.30 24.61 5.28
CA ARG A 209 -2.72 24.21 5.39
C ARG A 209 -3.30 24.55 6.75
N ILE A 210 -2.54 24.34 7.82
CA ILE A 210 -2.93 24.75 9.17
C ILE A 210 -3.08 26.27 9.23
N GLU A 211 -2.13 27.02 8.68
CA GLU A 211 -2.18 28.49 8.62
C GLU A 211 -3.37 28.99 7.81
N ALA A 212 -3.67 28.37 6.66
CA ALA A 212 -4.84 28.74 5.86
C ALA A 212 -6.17 28.48 6.61
N ALA A 213 -6.27 27.38 7.36
CA ALA A 213 -7.44 27.10 8.19
C ALA A 213 -7.52 28.06 9.39
N LEU A 214 -6.38 28.37 10.02
CA LEU A 214 -6.28 29.31 11.14
C LEU A 214 -6.68 30.72 10.71
N ALA A 215 -6.21 31.21 9.57
CA ALA A 215 -6.53 32.53 9.05
C ALA A 215 -8.04 32.76 8.83
N ARG A 216 -8.81 31.69 8.58
CA ARG A 216 -10.27 31.75 8.45
C ARG A 216 -11.00 31.86 9.78
N VAL A 217 -10.38 31.37 10.86
CA VAL A 217 -10.98 31.28 12.20
C VAL A 217 -10.51 32.43 13.09
N ALA A 218 -9.21 32.74 13.06
CA ALA A 218 -8.57 33.79 13.84
C ALA A 218 -7.58 34.57 12.94
N PRO A 219 -8.06 35.60 12.21
CA PRO A 219 -7.20 36.43 11.37
C PRO A 219 -6.05 37.06 12.17
N GLY A 220 -4.83 37.01 11.63
CA GLY A 220 -3.62 37.46 12.34
C GLY A 220 -3.00 36.41 13.27
N GLY A 221 -3.62 35.24 13.39
CA GLY A 221 -3.08 34.12 14.13
C GLY A 221 -1.91 33.43 13.44
N ARG A 222 -0.91 32.98 14.23
CA ARG A 222 0.23 32.20 13.74
C ARG A 222 0.22 30.79 14.33
N ALA A 223 0.61 29.78 13.55
CA ALA A 223 0.80 28.42 14.06
C ALA A 223 2.26 28.18 14.46
N LEU A 224 2.48 27.58 15.63
CA LEU A 224 3.77 27.10 16.10
C LEU A 224 3.67 25.60 16.39
N ILE A 225 4.55 24.79 15.82
CA ILE A 225 4.53 23.34 15.98
C ILE A 225 5.74 22.91 16.80
N VAL A 226 5.51 22.17 17.88
CA VAL A 226 6.57 21.66 18.76
C VAL A 226 6.43 20.16 18.94
N GLY A 227 7.54 19.43 18.96
CA GLY A 227 7.53 18.02 19.36
C GLY A 227 7.52 17.91 20.88
N ARG A 228 6.71 17.01 21.43
CA ARG A 228 6.80 16.67 22.86
C ARG A 228 8.12 15.95 23.10
N PRO A 229 8.99 16.42 24.03
CA PRO A 229 10.21 15.71 24.37
C PRO A 229 9.86 14.34 24.98
N PRO A 230 10.68 13.30 24.76
CA PRO A 230 10.45 12.00 25.38
C PRO A 230 10.39 12.20 26.90
N GLN A 231 9.27 11.83 27.51
CA GLN A 231 9.17 11.80 28.97
C GLN A 231 10.23 10.81 29.47
N SER A 232 11.33 11.32 30.01
CA SER A 232 12.20 10.52 30.86
C SER A 232 11.31 10.01 31.99
N SER A 233 11.07 8.70 31.98
CA SER A 233 10.41 7.99 33.07
C SER A 233 11.12 8.39 34.36
N ARG A 234 10.47 9.24 35.16
CA ARG A 234 10.87 9.45 36.55
C ARG A 234 10.43 8.22 37.34
N GLU A 235 11.42 7.73 38.08
CA GLU A 235 11.46 6.70 39.12
C GLU A 235 10.16 6.40 39.85
#